data_AF-A0A959EBT9-F1
#
_entry.id   AF-A0A959EBT9-F1
#
_cell.length_a   1.000
_cell.length_b   1.000
_cell.length_c   1.000
_cell.angle_alpha   90.00
_cell.angle_beta   90.00
_cell.angle_gamma   90.00
#
_symmetry.space_group_name_H-M   'P 1'
#
loop_
_entity.id
_entity.type
_entity.pdbx_description
1 polymer ?
#
loop_
_entity_poly.entity_id
_entity_poly.type
_entity_poly.pdbx_seq_one_letter_code
_entity_poly.pdbx_strand_id
1 'polypeptide(L)'
;HFRVSSTNIAALTATEPASPADPLTFTMPTGPCASDASAADFNLGTPDGNTAVVLESGGAVILNPVLNEEFSGTTIPSGWAEEVWDGQAGASATYSGEQVTADGVHVYTTGTFGPGTALEFSATYTPGNFQNIGFTNDAGFNNPWVVIGRGSAADNNIYARTSDNQSAVLGTDLLNAPHKYKIKWLSGTNTFEFYVDDALVATPSVTQAVSTAMNVQISDYPAGGLALSVDWVRIGPYAASGSFTSRVFDAGTQKTWDAAAWSADLPANTGVSIFTRNGDTPTPDGTWTTFSQVAASGNPAGGTSRYIQYRADLSTTDPASTPVFRSMAIECLEPVEDLTPPVISNIVATPAPDGLSAVVTWQT
;
A
#
# COMPACT_ATOMS: atom_id res chain seq x y z
N HIS A 1 -10.80 -29.15 18.50
CA HIS A 1 -11.62 -30.38 18.43
C HIS A 1 -12.96 -30.07 17.78
N PHE A 2 -13.47 -30.90 16.88
CA PHE A 2 -14.74 -30.68 16.21
C PHE A 2 -15.45 -32.00 15.87
N ARG A 3 -16.78 -31.92 15.74
CA ARG A 3 -17.65 -32.91 15.07
C ARG A 3 -18.52 -32.15 14.07
N VAL A 4 -18.87 -32.76 12.95
CA VAL A 4 -19.73 -32.17 11.92
C VAL A 4 -21.10 -32.82 11.99
N SER A 5 -22.16 -32.04 12.14
CA SER A 5 -23.54 -32.53 12.14
C SER A 5 -24.26 -32.08 10.87
N SER A 6 -24.90 -33.00 10.15
CA SER A 6 -25.78 -32.69 9.02
C SER A 6 -27.21 -33.08 9.36
N THR A 7 -28.19 -32.27 8.91
CA THR A 7 -29.61 -32.54 9.06
C THR A 7 -30.26 -32.57 7.69
N ASN A 8 -30.98 -33.63 7.36
CA ASN A 8 -31.69 -33.70 6.08
C ASN A 8 -33.08 -33.03 6.14
N ILE A 9 -33.76 -32.94 4.99
CA ILE A 9 -35.10 -32.34 4.88
C ILE A 9 -36.19 -33.05 5.70
N ALA A 10 -35.93 -34.30 6.11
CA ALA A 10 -36.79 -35.07 7.01
C ALA A 10 -36.43 -34.88 8.50
N ALA A 11 -35.61 -33.86 8.82
CA ALA A 11 -35.11 -33.56 10.17
C ALA A 11 -34.28 -34.69 10.81
N LEU A 12 -33.71 -35.60 10.01
CA LEU A 12 -32.78 -36.61 10.51
C LEU A 12 -31.37 -36.04 10.58
N THR A 13 -30.76 -36.12 11.77
CA THR A 13 -29.39 -35.68 12.04
C THR A 13 -28.39 -36.84 12.03
N ALA A 14 -27.24 -36.64 11.39
CA ALA A 14 -26.04 -37.46 11.54
C ALA A 14 -24.88 -36.60 12.04
N THR A 15 -24.02 -37.13 12.91
CA THR A 15 -22.85 -36.41 13.45
C THR A 15 -21.59 -37.26 13.32
N GLU A 16 -20.54 -36.71 12.72
CA GLU A 16 -19.26 -37.40 12.49
C GLU A 16 -18.07 -36.65 13.12
N PRO A 17 -17.16 -37.35 13.84
CA PRO A 17 -17.26 -38.76 14.24
C PRO A 17 -18.48 -39.01 15.14
N ALA A 18 -19.08 -40.19 15.07
CA ALA A 18 -20.15 -40.58 15.99
C ALA A 18 -19.59 -40.90 17.40
N SER A 19 -20.34 -40.56 18.46
CA SER A 19 -19.99 -40.97 19.83
C SER A 19 -19.99 -42.51 19.92
N PRO A 20 -19.00 -43.15 20.56
CA PRO A 20 -18.01 -42.59 21.50
C PRO A 20 -16.65 -42.21 20.89
N ALA A 21 -16.49 -42.22 19.55
CA ALA A 21 -15.21 -41.88 18.94
C ALA A 21 -14.79 -40.45 19.30
N ASP A 22 -13.50 -40.21 19.50
CA ASP A 22 -12.99 -38.88 19.86
C ASP A 22 -13.28 -37.84 18.77
N PRO A 23 -13.53 -36.56 19.12
CA PRO A 23 -13.70 -35.50 18.14
C PRO A 23 -12.43 -35.30 17.31
N LEU A 24 -12.57 -34.99 16.02
CA LEU A 24 -11.44 -34.69 15.16
C LEU A 24 -10.70 -33.43 15.64
N THR A 25 -9.41 -33.38 15.38
CA THR A 25 -8.58 -32.21 15.60
C THR A 25 -7.88 -31.83 14.32
N PHE A 26 -7.73 -30.54 14.11
CA PHE A 26 -6.74 -30.01 13.23
C PHE A 26 -6.05 -28.86 13.98
N THR A 27 -4.76 -28.71 13.74
CA THR A 27 -4.04 -27.53 14.19
C THR A 27 -4.30 -26.47 13.14
N MET A 28 -4.91 -25.35 13.54
CA MET A 28 -4.90 -24.17 12.68
C MET A 28 -3.43 -23.81 12.41
N PRO A 29 -3.03 -23.47 11.18
CA PRO A 29 -1.74 -22.83 10.98
C PRO A 29 -1.64 -21.68 11.98
N THR A 30 -0.60 -21.68 12.81
CA THR A 30 -0.31 -20.51 13.64
C THR A 30 -0.07 -19.35 12.68
N GLY A 31 -0.88 -18.30 12.79
CA GLY A 31 -0.66 -17.08 12.01
C GLY A 31 0.73 -16.51 12.31
N PRO A 32 1.21 -15.57 11.47
CA PRO A 32 2.50 -14.94 11.70
C PRO A 32 2.52 -14.25 13.07
N CYS A 33 3.68 -14.22 13.70
CA CYS A 33 3.87 -13.59 15.00
C CYS A 33 3.92 -12.06 14.90
N ALA A 34 4.25 -11.54 13.72
CA ALA A 34 4.15 -10.14 13.37
C ALA A 34 3.62 -9.99 11.95
N SER A 35 2.67 -9.09 11.72
CA SER A 35 2.16 -8.81 10.38
C SER A 35 1.63 -7.39 10.21
N ASP A 36 1.83 -6.85 9.00
CA ASP A 36 1.18 -5.66 8.49
C ASP A 36 0.62 -5.95 7.09
N ALA A 37 -0.68 -5.70 6.87
CA ALA A 37 -1.32 -5.93 5.57
C ALA A 37 -2.41 -4.90 5.25
N SER A 38 -2.55 -3.86 6.07
CA SER A 38 -3.55 -2.81 5.91
C SER A 38 -3.00 -1.44 6.26
N ALA A 39 -3.69 -0.38 5.83
CA ALA A 39 -3.32 1.00 6.16
C ALA A 39 -3.33 1.21 7.68
N ALA A 40 -4.27 0.58 8.39
CA ALA A 40 -4.33 0.61 9.85
C ALA A 40 -3.07 0.00 10.47
N ASP A 41 -2.59 -1.13 9.93
CA ASP A 41 -1.36 -1.77 10.43
C ASP A 41 -0.13 -0.90 10.15
N PHE A 42 0.02 -0.39 8.93
CA PHE A 42 1.15 0.45 8.54
C PHE A 42 1.17 1.80 9.27
N ASN A 43 0.00 2.37 9.58
CA ASN A 43 -0.10 3.61 10.37
C ASN A 43 0.31 3.44 11.84
N LEU A 44 0.51 2.21 12.33
CA LEU A 44 1.16 1.98 13.63
C LEU A 44 2.68 2.12 13.55
N GLY A 45 3.26 2.11 12.34
CA GLY A 45 4.66 2.39 12.09
C GLY A 45 4.94 3.87 11.87
N THR A 46 6.08 4.16 11.25
CA THR A 46 6.56 5.52 10.99
C THR A 46 7.22 5.57 9.62
N PRO A 47 6.57 6.19 8.61
CA PRO A 47 7.26 6.59 7.39
C PRO A 47 8.28 7.70 7.69
N ASP A 48 9.36 7.75 6.93
CA ASP A 48 10.25 8.91 6.90
C ASP A 48 9.65 10.05 6.06
N GLY A 49 10.43 11.12 5.84
CA GLY A 49 9.97 12.26 5.02
C GLY A 49 9.77 11.94 3.54
N ASN A 50 10.21 10.76 3.06
CA ASN A 50 10.22 10.37 1.65
C ASN A 50 9.30 9.17 1.37
N THR A 51 8.56 8.69 2.36
CA THR A 51 7.58 7.61 2.21
C THR A 51 6.23 8.02 2.78
N ALA A 52 5.17 7.36 2.32
CA ALA A 52 3.82 7.53 2.85
C ALA A 52 3.09 6.19 2.92
N VAL A 53 2.20 6.09 3.91
CA VAL A 53 1.17 5.07 3.94
C VAL A 53 0.00 5.57 3.09
N VAL A 54 -0.48 4.74 2.17
CA VAL A 54 -1.59 5.05 1.26
C VAL A 54 -2.72 4.02 1.39
N LEU A 55 -3.94 4.40 1.00
CA LEU A 55 -5.15 3.57 1.14
C LEU A 55 -5.33 2.56 -0.02
N GLU A 56 -4.46 2.61 -1.03
CA GLU A 56 -4.54 1.75 -2.20
C GLU A 56 -4.60 0.26 -1.84
N SER A 57 -5.61 -0.44 -2.36
CA SER A 57 -5.85 -1.88 -2.10
C SER A 57 -5.92 -2.27 -0.62
N GLY A 58 -6.37 -1.36 0.25
CA GLY A 58 -6.51 -1.59 1.69
C GLY A 58 -5.32 -1.17 2.53
N GLY A 59 -4.21 -0.75 1.91
CA GLY A 59 -3.01 -0.28 2.59
C GLY A 59 -1.72 -0.62 1.87
N ALA A 60 -0.87 0.37 1.67
CA ALA A 60 0.50 0.15 1.21
C ALA A 60 1.44 1.24 1.69
N VAL A 61 2.74 1.01 1.54
CA VAL A 61 3.78 2.03 1.66
C VAL A 61 4.38 2.33 0.30
N ILE A 62 4.47 3.60 -0.06
CA ILE A 62 5.09 4.09 -1.30
C ILE A 62 6.15 5.15 -1.01
N LEU A 63 6.96 5.49 -2.01
CA LEU A 63 7.76 6.72 -1.99
C LEU A 63 6.83 7.93 -2.14
N ASN A 64 7.17 9.05 -1.51
CA ASN A 64 6.38 10.27 -1.58
C ASN A 64 6.42 10.85 -2.99
N PRO A 65 5.27 11.06 -3.65
CA PRO A 65 5.17 11.96 -4.79
C PRO A 65 5.30 13.42 -4.31
N VAL A 66 5.43 14.37 -5.26
CA VAL A 66 5.36 15.81 -4.94
C VAL A 66 3.98 16.19 -4.40
N LEU A 67 2.93 15.54 -4.91
CA LEU A 67 1.57 15.69 -4.40
C LEU A 67 0.93 14.31 -4.25
N ASN A 68 0.38 14.02 -3.07
CA ASN A 68 -0.46 12.86 -2.79
C ASN A 68 -1.77 13.36 -2.19
N GLU A 69 -2.87 13.22 -2.91
CA GLU A 69 -4.21 13.58 -2.45
C GLU A 69 -5.10 12.34 -2.41
N GLU A 70 -5.59 12.00 -1.23
CA GLU A 70 -6.48 10.84 -0.98
C GLU A 70 -7.94 11.28 -0.76
N PHE A 71 -8.23 12.58 -0.88
CA PHE A 71 -9.54 13.19 -0.62
C PHE A 71 -10.17 12.77 0.71
N SER A 72 -9.30 12.64 1.74
CA SER A 72 -9.66 12.10 3.05
C SER A 72 -10.56 13.00 3.91
N GLY A 73 -10.76 14.25 3.46
CA GLY A 73 -11.58 15.25 4.14
C GLY A 73 -13.00 15.40 3.57
N THR A 74 -13.73 16.39 4.09
CA THR A 74 -15.09 16.74 3.64
C THR A 74 -15.16 18.12 2.97
N THR A 75 -14.01 18.70 2.64
CA THR A 75 -13.86 20.02 2.02
C THR A 75 -12.73 19.98 1.01
N ILE A 76 -12.60 21.03 0.19
CA ILE A 76 -11.49 21.17 -0.74
C ILE A 76 -10.12 21.01 -0.02
N PRO A 77 -9.21 20.17 -0.55
CA PRO A 77 -7.90 19.99 0.05
C PRO A 77 -6.99 21.21 -0.15
N SER A 78 -5.96 21.32 0.68
CA SER A 78 -4.92 22.35 0.52
C SER A 78 -4.17 22.17 -0.79
N GLY A 79 -3.88 23.28 -1.49
CA GLY A 79 -3.20 23.24 -2.79
C GLY A 79 -4.13 22.94 -3.97
N TRP A 80 -5.44 22.92 -3.73
CA TRP A 80 -6.49 22.79 -4.74
C TRP A 80 -7.43 23.99 -4.72
N ALA A 81 -8.04 24.28 -5.87
CA ALA A 81 -9.13 25.22 -6.06
C ALA A 81 -10.26 24.54 -6.84
N GLU A 82 -11.48 25.05 -6.73
CA GLU A 82 -12.65 24.54 -7.43
C GLU A 82 -13.51 25.68 -7.98
N GLU A 83 -14.11 25.47 -9.14
CA GLU A 83 -14.98 26.44 -9.81
C GLU A 83 -16.15 25.74 -10.52
N VAL A 84 -17.25 26.48 -10.68
CA VAL A 84 -18.45 26.01 -11.38
C VAL A 84 -18.36 26.39 -12.85
N TRP A 85 -18.56 25.42 -13.74
CA TRP A 85 -18.62 25.68 -15.17
C TRP A 85 -19.80 26.57 -15.52
N ASP A 86 -19.54 27.72 -16.14
CA ASP A 86 -20.53 28.65 -16.69
C ASP A 86 -21.65 29.07 -15.71
N GLY A 87 -21.43 28.95 -14.39
CA GLY A 87 -22.44 29.20 -13.37
C GLY A 87 -23.65 28.26 -13.42
N GLN A 88 -23.47 27.02 -13.90
CA GLN A 88 -24.52 26.02 -14.00
C GLN A 88 -25.21 25.75 -12.65
N ALA A 89 -26.54 25.86 -12.64
CA ALA A 89 -27.33 25.64 -11.43
C ALA A 89 -27.28 24.16 -11.00
N GLY A 90 -27.06 23.93 -9.70
CA GLY A 90 -26.99 22.58 -9.14
C GLY A 90 -25.62 21.90 -9.26
N ALA A 91 -24.64 22.56 -9.88
CA ALA A 91 -23.26 22.08 -9.93
C ALA A 91 -22.64 21.99 -8.52
N SER A 92 -21.84 20.94 -8.29
CA SER A 92 -21.13 20.76 -7.02
C SER A 92 -19.92 19.85 -7.15
N ALA A 93 -18.90 20.12 -6.32
CA ALA A 93 -17.91 19.14 -5.90
C ALA A 93 -18.31 18.61 -4.53
N THR A 94 -18.37 17.29 -4.37
CA THR A 94 -18.71 16.65 -3.09
C THR A 94 -17.54 15.81 -2.59
N TYR A 95 -17.11 16.04 -1.36
CA TYR A 95 -16.03 15.31 -0.70
C TYR A 95 -16.59 14.40 0.38
N SER A 96 -16.35 13.09 0.27
CA SER A 96 -16.95 12.07 1.13
C SER A 96 -15.96 11.36 2.08
N GLY A 97 -14.72 11.83 2.16
CA GLY A 97 -13.70 11.31 3.08
C GLY A 97 -12.78 10.23 2.52
N GLU A 98 -12.99 9.81 1.27
CA GLU A 98 -12.05 8.96 0.47
C GLU A 98 -12.24 9.19 -1.04
N GLN A 99 -13.02 10.20 -1.41
CA GLN A 99 -13.42 10.44 -2.79
C GLN A 99 -13.91 11.87 -2.97
N VAL A 100 -13.62 12.45 -4.14
CA VAL A 100 -14.30 13.63 -4.66
C VAL A 100 -15.19 13.24 -5.83
N THR A 101 -16.40 13.80 -5.86
CA THR A 101 -17.34 13.69 -6.99
C THR A 101 -17.55 15.06 -7.60
N ALA A 102 -17.29 15.20 -8.90
CA ALA A 102 -17.48 16.41 -9.67
C ALA A 102 -18.72 16.29 -10.57
N ASP A 103 -19.65 17.25 -10.45
CA ASP A 103 -20.85 17.38 -11.30
C ASP A 103 -21.03 18.85 -11.67
N GLY A 104 -20.76 19.22 -12.93
CA GLY A 104 -20.82 20.62 -13.40
C GLY A 104 -19.68 21.53 -12.90
N VAL A 105 -18.59 20.95 -12.41
CA VAL A 105 -17.47 21.67 -11.78
C VAL A 105 -16.13 21.19 -12.31
N HIS A 106 -15.08 21.95 -12.00
CA HIS A 106 -13.71 21.50 -12.10
C HIS A 106 -12.95 21.78 -10.80
N VAL A 107 -12.17 20.78 -10.38
CA VAL A 107 -11.30 20.82 -9.20
C VAL A 107 -9.87 20.68 -9.69
N TYR A 108 -9.01 21.64 -9.36
CA TYR A 108 -7.69 21.75 -9.96
C TYR A 108 -6.60 22.12 -8.98
N THR A 109 -5.37 21.68 -9.26
CA THR A 109 -4.22 22.04 -8.44
C THR A 109 -3.89 23.52 -8.61
N THR A 110 -3.59 24.24 -7.52
CA THR A 110 -3.08 25.62 -7.61
C THR A 110 -1.61 25.66 -8.03
N GLY A 111 -0.88 24.56 -7.83
CA GLY A 111 0.46 24.32 -8.37
C GLY A 111 0.42 23.77 -9.79
N THR A 112 1.55 23.91 -10.50
CA THR A 112 1.73 23.42 -11.86
C THR A 112 2.89 22.42 -11.96
N PHE A 113 2.80 21.53 -12.94
CA PHE A 113 3.71 20.38 -13.13
C PHE A 113 4.20 20.33 -14.59
N GLY A 114 5.44 19.93 -14.80
CA GLY A 114 6.09 19.97 -16.12
C GLY A 114 6.58 18.62 -16.64
N PRO A 115 7.30 18.59 -17.76
CA PRO A 115 7.87 17.36 -18.31
C PRO A 115 8.73 16.60 -17.29
N GLY A 116 8.63 15.27 -17.30
CA GLY A 116 9.29 14.39 -16.33
C GLY A 116 8.42 14.00 -15.13
N THR A 117 7.19 14.53 -15.02
CA THR A 117 6.21 14.12 -14.02
C THR A 117 5.31 13.00 -14.54
N ALA A 118 4.73 12.24 -13.62
CA ALA A 118 3.56 11.42 -13.90
C ALA A 118 2.39 11.87 -13.03
N LEU A 119 1.21 11.87 -13.63
CA LEU A 119 -0.06 11.96 -12.94
C LEU A 119 -0.65 10.55 -12.87
N GLU A 120 -0.94 10.07 -11.66
CA GLU A 120 -1.62 8.82 -11.38
C GLU A 120 -2.91 9.11 -10.61
N PHE A 121 -3.99 8.40 -10.89
CA PHE A 121 -5.24 8.56 -10.17
C PHE A 121 -6.12 7.31 -10.25
N SER A 122 -6.98 7.11 -9.25
CA SER A 122 -8.11 6.17 -9.31
C SER A 122 -9.38 6.96 -9.56
N ALA A 123 -10.11 6.61 -10.60
CA ALA A 123 -11.36 7.29 -10.93
C ALA A 123 -12.41 6.34 -11.49
N THR A 124 -13.68 6.69 -11.25
CA THR A 124 -14.85 6.06 -11.86
C THR A 124 -15.47 7.01 -12.86
N TYR A 125 -15.17 6.80 -14.14
CA TYR A 125 -15.87 7.48 -15.23
C TYR A 125 -17.26 6.85 -15.42
N THR A 126 -18.20 7.65 -15.92
CA THR A 126 -19.57 7.21 -16.21
C THR A 126 -19.89 7.37 -17.70
N PRO A 127 -21.08 6.92 -18.15
CA PRO A 127 -21.63 7.26 -19.45
C PRO A 127 -21.88 8.77 -19.67
N GLY A 128 -21.65 9.65 -18.68
CA GLY A 128 -21.68 11.11 -18.83
C GLY A 128 -20.64 11.65 -19.83
N ASN A 129 -20.99 12.72 -20.54
CA ASN A 129 -20.10 13.39 -21.50
C ASN A 129 -19.19 14.40 -20.80
N PHE A 130 -18.03 14.69 -21.40
CA PHE A 130 -17.10 15.73 -20.95
C PHE A 130 -16.48 15.54 -19.56
N GLN A 131 -16.40 14.30 -19.10
CA GLN A 131 -15.63 13.91 -17.92
C GLN A 131 -14.15 13.75 -18.28
N ASN A 132 -13.26 14.54 -17.68
CA ASN A 132 -11.83 14.52 -18.02
C ASN A 132 -10.95 14.74 -16.79
N ILE A 133 -9.87 13.98 -16.70
CA ILE A 133 -8.81 14.16 -15.71
C ILE A 133 -7.47 14.25 -16.43
N GLY A 134 -6.67 15.26 -16.10
CA GLY A 134 -5.34 15.38 -16.69
C GLY A 134 -4.71 16.73 -16.55
N PHE A 135 -3.72 16.98 -17.40
CA PHE A 135 -3.00 18.24 -17.43
C PHE A 135 -3.71 19.28 -18.30
N THR A 136 -3.76 20.51 -17.83
CA THR A 136 -4.40 21.64 -18.51
C THR A 136 -3.58 22.92 -18.32
N ASN A 137 -3.63 23.82 -19.28
CA ASN A 137 -2.90 25.08 -19.21
C ASN A 137 -3.33 25.97 -18.03
N ASP A 138 -4.62 26.01 -17.76
CA ASP A 138 -5.23 26.86 -16.74
C ASP A 138 -6.59 26.32 -16.30
N ALA A 139 -7.14 26.92 -15.23
CA ALA A 139 -8.46 26.63 -14.66
C ALA A 139 -9.59 26.59 -15.70
N GLY A 140 -9.53 27.43 -16.75
CA GLY A 140 -10.54 27.49 -17.79
C GLY A 140 -10.48 26.36 -18.82
N PHE A 141 -9.63 25.34 -18.61
CA PHE A 141 -9.40 24.22 -19.53
C PHE A 141 -8.94 24.71 -20.92
N ASN A 142 -8.26 25.85 -21.00
CA ASN A 142 -7.75 26.35 -22.26
C ASN A 142 -6.57 25.50 -22.76
N ASN A 143 -6.29 25.59 -24.05
CA ASN A 143 -5.18 24.89 -24.67
C ASN A 143 -3.82 25.41 -24.15
N PRO A 144 -2.80 24.54 -24.03
CA PRO A 144 -2.86 23.10 -24.28
C PRO A 144 -3.46 22.29 -23.12
N TRP A 145 -3.99 21.11 -23.43
CA TRP A 145 -4.38 20.10 -22.45
C TRP A 145 -4.09 18.70 -22.95
N VAL A 146 -3.82 17.80 -22.00
CA VAL A 146 -3.56 16.36 -22.21
C VAL A 146 -4.26 15.59 -21.11
N VAL A 147 -5.31 14.86 -21.47
CA VAL A 147 -6.23 14.27 -20.49
C VAL A 147 -6.60 12.84 -20.83
N ILE A 148 -7.03 12.11 -19.81
CA ILE A 148 -7.81 10.90 -19.95
C ILE A 148 -9.27 11.28 -19.71
N GLY A 149 -10.18 10.77 -20.53
CA GLY A 149 -11.60 11.03 -20.34
C GLY A 149 -12.44 10.90 -21.60
N ARG A 150 -13.57 11.62 -21.60
CA ARG A 150 -14.62 11.53 -22.62
C ARG A 150 -14.99 12.91 -23.15
N GLY A 151 -15.34 12.94 -24.43
CA GLY A 151 -15.89 14.11 -25.12
C GLY A 151 -17.40 14.02 -25.28
N SER A 152 -17.91 14.40 -26.44
CA SER A 152 -19.33 14.29 -26.82
C SER A 152 -19.67 12.99 -27.57
N ALA A 153 -18.70 12.11 -27.76
CA ALA A 153 -18.91 10.86 -28.49
C ALA A 153 -19.83 9.93 -27.68
N ALA A 154 -20.91 9.46 -28.31
CA ALA A 154 -21.86 8.53 -27.70
C ALA A 154 -21.38 7.06 -27.80
N ASP A 155 -20.08 6.86 -27.65
CA ASP A 155 -19.46 5.56 -27.48
C ASP A 155 -18.97 5.44 -26.04
N ASN A 156 -19.15 4.28 -25.42
CA ASN A 156 -18.86 4.08 -23.99
C ASN A 156 -17.35 3.94 -23.71
N ASN A 157 -16.51 4.58 -24.53
CA ASN A 157 -15.07 4.46 -24.47
C ASN A 157 -14.46 5.57 -23.60
N ILE A 158 -13.33 5.25 -22.99
CA ILE A 158 -12.42 6.22 -22.38
C ILE A 158 -11.25 6.44 -23.34
N TYR A 159 -10.79 7.68 -23.42
CA TYR A 159 -9.76 8.12 -24.36
C TYR A 159 -8.61 8.82 -23.67
N ALA A 160 -7.40 8.63 -24.18
CA ALA A 160 -6.34 9.62 -24.09
C ALA A 160 -6.59 10.69 -25.15
N ARG A 161 -6.54 11.97 -24.78
CA ARG A 161 -6.94 13.09 -25.65
C ARG A 161 -6.01 14.29 -25.48
N THR A 162 -5.81 15.06 -26.54
CA THR A 162 -5.11 16.36 -26.49
C THR A 162 -5.89 17.48 -27.14
N SER A 163 -5.53 18.71 -26.80
CA SER A 163 -6.08 19.94 -27.38
C SER A 163 -5.95 20.06 -28.89
N ASP A 164 -5.01 19.34 -29.50
CA ASP A 164 -4.79 19.34 -30.96
C ASP A 164 -5.62 18.27 -31.69
N ASN A 165 -6.74 17.85 -31.09
CA ASN A 165 -7.68 16.84 -31.63
C ASN A 165 -7.07 15.46 -31.84
N GLN A 166 -5.98 15.14 -31.14
CA GLN A 166 -5.46 13.77 -31.11
C GLN A 166 -6.21 12.98 -30.04
N SER A 167 -6.58 11.74 -30.36
CA SER A 167 -7.24 10.85 -29.43
C SER A 167 -6.87 9.39 -29.69
N ALA A 168 -6.80 8.59 -28.63
CA ALA A 168 -6.65 7.14 -28.70
C ALA A 168 -7.58 6.48 -27.67
N VAL A 169 -8.25 5.40 -28.07
CA VAL A 169 -9.11 4.61 -27.17
C VAL A 169 -8.22 3.90 -26.15
N LEU A 170 -8.54 4.02 -24.87
CA LEU A 170 -7.86 3.31 -23.79
C LEU A 170 -8.53 1.99 -23.42
N GLY A 171 -9.85 1.89 -23.61
CA GLY A 171 -10.62 0.67 -23.38
C GLY A 171 -12.12 0.90 -23.53
N THR A 172 -12.87 -0.20 -23.66
CA THR A 172 -14.33 -0.22 -23.82
C THR A 172 -15.09 -0.55 -22.55
N ASP A 173 -14.41 -1.12 -21.54
CA ASP A 173 -15.00 -1.63 -20.30
C ASP A 173 -14.46 -0.86 -19.07
N LEU A 174 -14.37 0.47 -19.19
CA LEU A 174 -13.75 1.36 -18.20
C LEU A 174 -14.73 2.31 -17.49
N LEU A 175 -16.04 2.05 -17.65
CA LEU A 175 -17.10 2.87 -17.07
C LEU A 175 -17.76 2.18 -15.88
N ASN A 176 -18.23 2.98 -14.91
CA ASN A 176 -19.00 2.56 -13.73
C ASN A 176 -18.26 1.63 -12.76
N ALA A 177 -16.94 1.55 -12.87
CA ALA A 177 -16.06 0.92 -11.90
C ALA A 177 -14.80 1.78 -11.74
N PRO A 178 -14.16 1.76 -10.55
CA PRO A 178 -12.89 2.43 -10.36
C PRO A 178 -11.79 1.70 -11.13
N HIS A 179 -10.98 2.47 -11.86
CA HIS A 179 -9.77 2.00 -12.51
C HIS A 179 -8.62 2.93 -12.17
N LYS A 180 -7.40 2.37 -12.18
CA LYS A 180 -6.18 3.15 -12.01
C LYS A 180 -5.73 3.67 -13.37
N TYR A 181 -5.49 4.97 -13.47
CA TYR A 181 -5.04 5.62 -14.68
C TYR A 181 -3.70 6.32 -14.43
N LYS A 182 -2.89 6.42 -15.49
CA LYS A 182 -1.64 7.18 -15.46
C LYS A 182 -1.41 7.93 -16.74
N ILE A 183 -0.97 9.18 -16.63
CA ILE A 183 -0.41 9.99 -17.71
C ILE A 183 1.04 10.30 -17.33
N LYS A 184 1.99 9.67 -18.02
CA LYS A 184 3.42 9.94 -17.86
C LYS A 184 3.87 10.94 -18.91
N TRP A 185 4.28 12.12 -18.45
CA TRP A 185 4.77 13.19 -19.32
C TRP A 185 6.28 13.05 -19.52
N LEU A 186 6.69 12.60 -20.70
CA LEU A 186 8.09 12.31 -20.99
C LEU A 186 8.91 13.60 -21.13
N SER A 187 10.09 13.60 -20.51
CA SER A 187 11.02 14.73 -20.59
C SER A 187 11.69 14.80 -21.96
N GLY A 188 11.74 16.00 -22.55
CA GLY A 188 12.49 16.28 -23.78
C GLY A 188 11.85 15.85 -25.10
N THR A 189 10.67 15.22 -25.09
CA THR A 189 10.07 14.61 -26.30
C THR A 189 8.65 15.07 -26.65
N ASN A 190 8.00 15.94 -25.86
CA ASN A 190 6.58 16.36 -26.06
C ASN A 190 5.59 15.19 -26.20
N THR A 191 5.96 14.02 -25.68
CA THR A 191 5.18 12.78 -25.77
C THR A 191 4.67 12.38 -24.39
N PHE A 192 3.59 11.61 -24.40
CA PHE A 192 2.92 11.12 -23.21
C PHE A 192 2.72 9.61 -23.35
N GLU A 193 2.85 8.90 -22.24
CA GLU A 193 2.49 7.49 -22.13
C GLU A 193 1.26 7.37 -21.23
N PHE A 194 0.31 6.53 -21.62
CA PHE A 194 -0.95 6.37 -20.93
C PHE A 194 -1.08 4.94 -20.43
N TYR A 195 -1.52 4.78 -19.19
CA TYR A 195 -1.72 3.46 -18.58
C TYR A 195 -3.13 3.35 -18.02
N VAL A 196 -3.65 2.13 -18.06
CA VAL A 196 -4.87 1.70 -17.39
C VAL A 196 -4.53 0.45 -16.61
N ASP A 197 -4.82 0.43 -15.31
CA ASP A 197 -4.55 -0.67 -14.38
C ASP A 197 -3.10 -1.18 -14.50
N ASP A 198 -2.16 -0.22 -14.46
CA ASP A 198 -0.71 -0.41 -14.60
C ASP A 198 -0.23 -0.98 -15.96
N ALA A 199 -1.13 -1.23 -16.91
CA ALA A 199 -0.79 -1.66 -18.26
C ALA A 199 -0.61 -0.45 -19.20
N LEU A 200 0.56 -0.37 -19.87
CA LEU A 200 0.82 0.63 -20.90
C LEU A 200 -0.13 0.41 -22.09
N VAL A 201 -0.87 1.46 -22.46
CA VAL A 201 -1.74 1.45 -23.63
C VAL A 201 -1.01 2.05 -24.83
N ALA A 202 -1.04 1.35 -25.95
CA ALA A 202 -0.46 1.82 -27.21
C ALA A 202 -1.20 3.07 -27.71
N THR A 203 -0.58 4.23 -27.52
CA THR A 203 -1.14 5.56 -27.82
C THR A 203 -0.20 6.38 -28.73
N PRO A 204 0.35 5.80 -29.81
CA PRO A 204 1.44 6.41 -30.58
C PRO A 204 1.07 7.72 -31.28
N SER A 205 -0.22 8.05 -31.39
CA SER A 205 -0.73 9.27 -31.99
C SER A 205 -1.04 10.38 -30.98
N VAL A 206 -0.74 10.22 -29.70
CA VAL A 206 -1.04 11.20 -28.64
C VAL A 206 0.23 11.96 -28.27
N THR A 207 0.36 13.13 -28.87
CA THR A 207 1.47 14.08 -28.70
C THR A 207 0.90 15.47 -28.44
N GLN A 208 1.61 16.27 -27.66
CA GLN A 208 1.24 17.68 -27.48
C GLN A 208 2.51 18.47 -27.25
N ALA A 209 2.77 19.46 -28.09
CA ALA A 209 3.84 20.40 -27.84
C ALA A 209 3.47 21.23 -26.60
N VAL A 210 4.12 20.95 -25.47
CA VAL A 210 3.92 21.68 -24.23
C VAL A 210 5.28 22.11 -23.70
N SER A 211 5.47 23.43 -23.59
CA SER A 211 6.72 24.05 -23.12
C SER A 211 6.60 24.68 -21.73
N THR A 212 5.40 24.66 -21.12
CA THR A 212 5.10 25.27 -19.82
C THR A 212 4.52 24.25 -18.85
N ALA A 213 4.72 24.45 -17.55
CA ALA A 213 4.07 23.64 -16.53
C ALA A 213 2.54 23.86 -16.54
N MET A 214 1.78 22.81 -16.29
CA MET A 214 0.31 22.75 -16.39
C MET A 214 -0.33 22.39 -15.04
N ASN A 215 -1.55 22.85 -14.79
CA ASN A 215 -2.36 22.36 -13.68
C ASN A 215 -2.81 20.92 -13.93
N VAL A 216 -3.06 20.17 -12.87
CA VAL A 216 -3.84 18.93 -12.94
C VAL A 216 -5.28 19.25 -12.57
N GLN A 217 -6.25 18.77 -13.35
CA GLN A 217 -7.68 18.97 -13.08
C GLN A 217 -8.47 17.68 -13.12
N ILE A 218 -9.53 17.67 -12.32
CA ILE A 218 -10.67 16.78 -12.38
C ILE A 218 -11.85 17.63 -12.88
N SER A 219 -12.42 17.29 -14.02
CA SER A 219 -13.48 18.09 -14.64
C SER A 219 -14.66 17.23 -15.06
N ASP A 220 -15.85 17.67 -14.68
CA ASP A 220 -17.11 17.21 -15.25
C ASP A 220 -17.94 18.43 -15.68
N TYR A 221 -18.17 18.59 -16.98
CA TYR A 221 -18.76 19.81 -17.51
C TYR A 221 -20.27 19.96 -17.27
N PRO A 222 -21.13 18.97 -17.58
CA PRO A 222 -22.58 19.13 -17.44
C PRO A 222 -23.03 18.93 -15.99
N ALA A 223 -23.76 19.89 -15.42
CA ALA A 223 -24.38 19.76 -14.10
C ALA A 223 -25.66 18.91 -14.12
N GLY A 224 -25.94 18.20 -13.01
CA GLY A 224 -27.13 17.37 -12.83
C GLY A 224 -27.11 16.07 -13.64
N GLY A 225 -25.93 15.69 -14.13
CA GLY A 225 -25.70 14.52 -14.96
C GLY A 225 -25.24 13.30 -14.17
N LEU A 226 -24.60 12.37 -14.87
CA LEU A 226 -23.83 11.31 -14.22
C LEU A 226 -22.45 11.89 -13.89
N ALA A 227 -22.15 11.98 -12.61
CA ALA A 227 -20.96 12.66 -12.10
C ALA A 227 -19.67 11.82 -12.24
N LEU A 228 -18.51 12.48 -12.35
CA LEU A 228 -17.19 11.84 -12.30
C LEU A 228 -16.74 11.71 -10.85
N SER A 229 -16.29 10.53 -10.43
CA SER A 229 -15.70 10.36 -9.10
C SER A 229 -14.22 9.97 -9.15
N VAL A 230 -13.45 10.46 -8.18
CA VAL A 230 -11.99 10.27 -8.08
C VAL A 230 -11.63 9.96 -6.64
N ASP A 231 -11.00 8.80 -6.42
CA ASP A 231 -10.66 8.32 -5.08
C ASP A 231 -9.35 8.95 -4.60
N TRP A 232 -8.35 9.07 -5.48
CA TRP A 232 -7.06 9.68 -5.15
C TRP A 232 -6.34 10.20 -6.40
N VAL A 233 -5.43 11.16 -6.19
CA VAL A 233 -4.52 11.73 -7.21
C VAL A 233 -3.10 11.79 -6.67
N ARG A 234 -2.13 11.32 -7.46
CA ARG A 234 -0.69 11.40 -7.17
C ARG A 234 0.05 12.05 -8.33
N ILE A 235 0.93 12.98 -8.00
CA ILE A 235 1.71 13.71 -9.00
C ILE A 235 3.18 13.67 -8.63
N GLY A 236 3.97 13.03 -9.48
CA GLY A 236 5.41 12.94 -9.34
C GLY A 236 6.14 14.28 -9.57
N PRO A 237 7.48 14.28 -9.49
CA PRO A 237 8.33 13.12 -9.31
C PRO A 237 8.18 12.45 -7.93
N TYR A 238 8.36 11.14 -7.86
CA TYR A 238 8.53 10.43 -6.60
C TYR A 238 9.93 10.67 -6.03
N ALA A 239 10.05 10.66 -4.70
CA ALA A 239 11.35 10.65 -4.02
C ALA A 239 12.19 9.45 -4.50
N ALA A 240 13.51 9.63 -4.66
CA ALA A 240 14.38 8.57 -5.19
C ALA A 240 14.55 7.38 -4.22
N SER A 241 14.47 7.65 -2.91
CA SER A 241 14.50 6.63 -1.87
C SER A 241 13.91 7.14 -0.56
N GLY A 242 13.47 6.20 0.28
CA GLY A 242 12.95 6.46 1.61
C GLY A 242 12.73 5.16 2.38
N SER A 243 12.44 5.29 3.67
CA SER A 243 12.31 4.17 4.59
C SER A 243 11.04 4.26 5.42
N PHE A 244 10.35 3.13 5.55
CA PHE A 244 9.29 2.94 6.53
C PHE A 244 9.77 2.02 7.66
N THR A 245 9.55 2.42 8.91
CA THR A 245 9.86 1.60 10.08
C THR A 245 8.57 1.15 10.75
N SER A 246 8.38 -0.16 10.96
CA SER A 246 7.16 -0.70 11.56
C SER A 246 7.00 -0.31 13.03
N ARG A 247 5.84 -0.60 13.62
CA ARG A 247 5.75 -0.70 15.08
C ARG A 247 6.69 -1.77 15.62
N VAL A 248 6.97 -1.72 16.91
CA VAL A 248 7.57 -2.85 17.62
C VAL A 248 6.50 -3.91 17.85
N PHE A 249 6.75 -5.13 17.39
CA PHE A 249 5.89 -6.29 17.63
C PHE A 249 6.33 -7.00 18.90
N ASP A 250 5.37 -7.39 19.74
CA ASP A 250 5.58 -8.14 20.98
C ASP A 250 5.01 -9.56 20.81
N ALA A 251 5.85 -10.58 20.89
CA ALA A 251 5.42 -11.98 20.83
C ALA A 251 4.86 -12.51 22.17
N GLY A 252 4.82 -11.68 23.23
CA GLY A 252 4.38 -12.02 24.58
C GLY A 252 5.44 -12.79 25.39
N THR A 253 6.17 -13.69 24.73
CA THR A 253 7.33 -14.42 25.27
C THR A 253 8.49 -14.36 24.29
N GLN A 254 9.67 -14.81 24.71
CA GLN A 254 10.79 -14.98 23.79
C GLN A 254 10.43 -15.99 22.69
N LYS A 255 10.78 -15.69 21.44
CA LYS A 255 10.62 -16.53 20.26
C LYS A 255 11.89 -16.53 19.44
N THR A 256 12.06 -17.55 18.61
CA THR A 256 13.02 -17.52 17.50
C THR A 256 12.32 -16.98 16.27
N TRP A 257 12.80 -15.86 15.73
CA TRP A 257 12.21 -15.21 14.56
C TRP A 257 12.61 -15.96 13.29
N ASP A 258 11.62 -16.51 12.60
CA ASP A 258 11.80 -17.37 11.44
C ASP A 258 11.43 -16.61 10.15
N ALA A 259 10.80 -17.26 9.17
CA ALA A 259 10.57 -16.71 7.85
C ALA A 259 9.91 -15.32 7.86
N ALA A 260 10.60 -14.35 7.25
CA ALA A 260 10.09 -13.02 6.94
C ALA A 260 9.64 -13.01 5.47
N ALA A 261 8.34 -12.92 5.25
CA ALA A 261 7.72 -12.89 3.93
C ALA A 261 7.03 -11.54 3.68
N TRP A 262 7.17 -11.01 2.47
CA TRP A 262 6.51 -9.78 2.05
C TRP A 262 6.01 -9.85 0.62
N SER A 263 5.06 -8.96 0.30
CA SER A 263 4.59 -8.71 -1.05
C SER A 263 4.79 -7.24 -1.42
N ALA A 264 5.21 -7.00 -2.67
CA ALA A 264 5.40 -5.66 -3.21
C ALA A 264 5.17 -5.65 -4.72
N ASP A 265 4.55 -4.60 -5.23
CA ASP A 265 4.50 -4.31 -6.67
C ASP A 265 5.75 -3.52 -7.04
N LEU A 266 6.53 -4.05 -7.98
CA LEU A 266 7.82 -3.49 -8.39
C LEU A 266 7.79 -3.13 -9.87
N PRO A 267 7.25 -1.95 -10.25
CA PRO A 267 7.44 -1.41 -11.58
C PRO A 267 8.93 -1.38 -11.96
N ALA A 268 9.23 -1.38 -13.26
CA ALA A 268 10.61 -1.32 -13.73
C ALA A 268 11.37 -0.16 -13.06
N ASN A 269 12.63 -0.40 -12.70
CA ASN A 269 13.51 0.55 -12.03
C ASN A 269 13.12 0.93 -10.58
N THR A 270 12.30 0.12 -9.92
CA THR A 270 11.97 0.27 -8.49
C THR A 270 12.50 -0.91 -7.66
N GLY A 271 12.58 -0.75 -6.35
CA GLY A 271 13.03 -1.81 -5.45
C GLY A 271 12.62 -1.60 -4.00
N VAL A 272 12.50 -2.73 -3.28
CA VAL A 272 12.27 -2.79 -1.82
C VAL A 272 13.34 -3.68 -1.18
N SER A 273 13.92 -3.24 -0.08
CA SER A 273 14.81 -4.04 0.78
C SER A 273 14.29 -4.07 2.21
N ILE A 274 14.24 -5.26 2.82
CA ILE A 274 13.73 -5.45 4.18
C ILE A 274 14.87 -5.68 5.15
N PHE A 275 14.78 -5.03 6.31
CA PHE A 275 15.70 -5.16 7.42
C PHE A 275 14.92 -5.46 8.69
N THR A 276 15.50 -6.24 9.59
CA THR A 276 14.93 -6.58 10.91
C THR A 276 15.89 -6.21 12.01
N ARG A 277 15.36 -5.82 13.16
CA ARG A 277 16.09 -5.75 14.45
C ARG A 277 15.22 -6.30 15.55
N ASN A 278 15.83 -6.80 16.61
CA ASN A 278 15.10 -7.48 17.67
C ASN A 278 15.80 -7.31 19.03
N GLY A 279 15.06 -7.54 20.12
CA GLY A 279 15.53 -7.33 21.49
C GLY A 279 14.49 -7.68 22.55
N ASP A 280 14.87 -7.60 23.82
CA ASP A 280 14.04 -8.08 24.94
C ASP A 280 13.41 -6.94 25.77
N THR A 281 13.49 -5.70 25.30
CA THR A 281 12.84 -4.53 25.90
C THR A 281 11.78 -3.96 24.97
N PRO A 282 10.62 -3.47 25.47
CA PRO A 282 9.51 -2.99 24.62
C PRO A 282 9.82 -1.72 23.84
N THR A 283 10.87 -0.97 24.22
CA THR A 283 11.37 0.19 23.49
C THR A 283 12.81 -0.08 23.09
N PRO A 284 13.16 0.04 21.79
CA PRO A 284 14.52 -0.20 21.33
C PRO A 284 15.54 0.64 22.09
N ASP A 285 16.51 -0.03 22.71
CA ASP A 285 17.62 0.56 23.44
C ASP A 285 18.97 0.02 22.92
N GLY A 286 20.07 0.26 23.63
CA GLY A 286 21.40 -0.19 23.21
C GLY A 286 21.62 -1.71 23.26
N THR A 287 20.69 -2.48 23.81
CA THR A 287 20.77 -3.96 23.86
C THR A 287 20.12 -4.63 22.66
N TRP A 288 19.31 -3.90 21.90
CA TRP A 288 18.73 -4.38 20.66
C TRP A 288 19.81 -4.57 19.60
N THR A 289 19.56 -5.51 18.68
CA THR A 289 20.40 -5.66 17.50
C THR A 289 20.33 -4.42 16.60
N THR A 290 21.39 -4.20 15.81
CA THR A 290 21.29 -3.28 14.67
C THR A 290 20.39 -3.89 13.59
N PHE A 291 19.77 -3.06 12.76
CA PHE A 291 19.04 -3.54 11.59
C PHE A 291 19.94 -4.39 10.68
N SER A 292 19.53 -5.63 10.42
CA SER A 292 20.17 -6.56 9.49
C SER A 292 19.23 -6.89 8.33
N GLN A 293 19.78 -6.98 7.12
CA GLN A 293 18.97 -7.24 5.93
C GLN A 293 18.44 -8.68 5.90
N VAL A 294 17.17 -8.84 5.57
CA VAL A 294 16.59 -10.12 5.17
C VAL A 294 16.83 -10.28 3.67
N ALA A 295 17.66 -11.24 3.28
CA ALA A 295 18.21 -11.29 1.91
C ALA A 295 17.16 -11.52 0.81
N ALA A 296 16.07 -12.25 1.12
CA ALA A 296 14.97 -12.51 0.21
C ALA A 296 13.69 -12.83 0.98
N SER A 297 12.53 -12.64 0.35
CA SER A 297 11.23 -12.98 0.93
C SER A 297 11.17 -14.48 1.21
N GLY A 298 10.76 -14.84 2.43
CA GLY A 298 10.76 -16.20 2.96
C GLY A 298 12.05 -16.61 3.70
N ASN A 299 13.11 -15.79 3.67
CA ASN A 299 14.30 -16.06 4.48
C ASN A 299 14.07 -15.74 5.96
N PRO A 300 14.83 -16.35 6.88
CA PRO A 300 14.70 -16.05 8.31
C PRO A 300 14.96 -14.58 8.64
N ALA A 301 14.08 -13.99 9.44
CA ALA A 301 14.26 -12.67 10.06
C ALA A 301 15.44 -12.68 11.05
N GLY A 302 15.68 -13.83 11.69
CA GLY A 302 16.85 -14.12 12.50
C GLY A 302 16.78 -13.62 13.95
N GLY A 303 17.49 -14.33 14.83
CA GLY A 303 17.62 -14.00 16.25
C GLY A 303 16.53 -14.61 17.14
N THR A 304 16.73 -14.49 18.45
CA THR A 304 15.83 -14.98 19.48
C THR A 304 15.60 -13.88 20.51
N SER A 305 14.36 -13.43 20.65
CA SER A 305 13.97 -12.33 21.55
C SER A 305 12.46 -12.23 21.66
N ARG A 306 11.96 -11.41 22.59
CA ARG A 306 10.52 -11.14 22.73
C ARG A 306 9.98 -10.13 21.71
N TYR A 307 10.79 -9.16 21.30
CA TYR A 307 10.35 -8.06 20.44
C TYR A 307 11.10 -8.03 19.11
N ILE A 308 10.40 -7.70 18.03
CA ILE A 308 10.98 -7.48 16.70
C ILE A 308 10.41 -6.21 16.06
N GLN A 309 11.21 -5.60 15.19
CA GLN A 309 10.79 -4.49 14.34
C GLN A 309 11.42 -4.67 12.97
N TYR A 310 10.68 -4.34 11.91
CA TYR A 310 11.22 -4.32 10.56
C TYR A 310 11.30 -2.88 10.01
N ARG A 311 12.16 -2.70 9.01
CA ARG A 311 12.28 -1.50 8.20
C ARG A 311 12.24 -1.90 6.72
N ALA A 312 11.42 -1.23 5.95
CA ALA A 312 11.36 -1.36 4.49
C ALA A 312 12.01 -0.14 3.85
N ASP A 313 13.10 -0.36 3.11
CA ASP A 313 13.78 0.68 2.33
C ASP A 313 13.30 0.59 0.88
N LEU A 314 12.64 1.65 0.41
CA LEU A 314 12.09 1.79 -0.93
C LEU A 314 13.04 2.62 -1.81
N SER A 315 13.08 2.33 -3.11
CA SER A 315 13.89 3.07 -4.08
C SER A 315 13.28 3.09 -5.48
N THR A 316 13.59 4.13 -6.24
CA THR A 316 13.29 4.24 -7.67
C THR A 316 14.38 5.02 -8.40
N THR A 317 14.67 4.63 -9.65
CA THR A 317 15.45 5.46 -10.60
C THR A 317 14.60 6.03 -11.73
N ASP A 318 13.31 5.68 -11.78
CA ASP A 318 12.31 6.35 -12.62
C ASP A 318 11.46 7.28 -11.76
N PRO A 319 11.66 8.61 -11.81
CA PRO A 319 10.91 9.56 -10.97
C PRO A 319 9.40 9.56 -11.27
N ALA A 320 8.97 8.94 -12.36
CA ALA A 320 7.57 8.75 -12.68
C ALA A 320 6.95 7.49 -12.05
N SER A 321 7.69 6.69 -11.29
CA SER A 321 7.24 5.40 -10.75
C SER A 321 7.73 5.16 -9.32
N THR A 322 6.92 4.50 -8.49
CA THR A 322 7.26 4.10 -7.11
C THR A 322 7.07 2.59 -6.93
N PRO A 323 7.90 1.91 -6.11
CA PRO A 323 7.52 0.61 -5.59
C PRO A 323 6.30 0.76 -4.66
N VAL A 324 5.50 -0.30 -4.55
CA VAL A 324 4.35 -0.36 -3.64
C VAL A 324 4.53 -1.54 -2.69
N PHE A 325 4.88 -1.28 -1.43
CA PHE A 325 5.04 -2.30 -0.41
C PHE A 325 3.69 -2.66 0.21
N ARG A 326 3.19 -3.87 -0.05
CA ARG A 326 1.81 -4.28 0.23
C ARG A 326 1.63 -4.96 1.57
N SER A 327 2.58 -5.83 1.96
CA SER A 327 2.45 -6.58 3.20
C SER A 327 3.76 -7.10 3.72
N MET A 328 3.80 -7.34 5.03
CA MET A 328 4.86 -8.02 5.76
C MET A 328 4.27 -9.06 6.69
N ALA A 329 4.89 -10.22 6.79
CA ALA A 329 4.61 -11.27 7.77
C ALA A 329 5.93 -11.87 8.27
N ILE A 330 6.06 -12.05 9.57
CA ILE A 330 7.20 -12.71 10.21
C ILE A 330 6.68 -13.88 11.04
N GLU A 331 7.07 -15.08 10.63
CA GLU A 331 6.83 -16.31 11.38
C GLU A 331 7.78 -16.41 12.57
N CYS A 332 7.39 -17.18 13.59
CA CYS A 332 8.25 -17.44 14.71
C CYS A 332 7.99 -18.82 15.31
N LEU A 333 9.01 -19.34 15.98
CA LEU A 333 8.99 -20.63 16.64
C LEU A 333 9.24 -20.45 18.14
N GLU A 334 8.83 -21.43 18.94
CA GLU A 334 9.31 -21.50 20.31
C GLU A 334 10.84 -21.57 20.32
N PRO A 335 11.53 -20.87 21.24
CA PRO A 335 12.97 -21.04 21.41
C PRO A 335 13.26 -22.51 21.68
N VAL A 336 14.33 -23.04 21.08
CA VAL A 336 14.82 -24.36 21.45
C VAL A 336 15.25 -24.28 22.92
N GLU A 337 14.56 -25.01 23.80
CA GLU A 337 14.96 -25.06 25.21
C GLU A 337 16.40 -25.57 25.30
N ASP A 338 17.21 -24.95 26.16
CA ASP A 338 18.51 -25.48 26.51
C ASP A 338 18.32 -26.76 27.33
N LEU A 339 18.34 -27.89 26.64
CA LEU A 339 18.29 -29.21 27.24
C LEU A 339 19.68 -29.73 27.64
N THR A 340 20.73 -28.90 27.55
CA THR A 340 22.07 -29.28 28.00
C THR A 340 22.03 -29.52 29.51
N PRO A 341 22.24 -30.76 29.99
CA PRO A 341 22.26 -31.00 31.42
C PRO A 341 23.38 -30.15 32.06
N PRO A 342 23.16 -29.52 33.21
CA PRO A 342 24.21 -28.77 33.89
C PRO A 342 25.40 -29.70 34.15
N VAL A 343 26.60 -29.25 33.82
CA VAL A 343 27.81 -30.03 34.05
C VAL A 343 28.19 -29.89 35.52
N ILE A 344 27.74 -30.84 36.33
CA ILE A 344 28.15 -30.93 37.72
C ILE A 344 29.62 -31.35 37.78
N SER A 345 30.47 -30.49 38.32
CA SER A 345 31.91 -30.73 38.51
C SER A 345 32.31 -30.43 39.96
N ASN A 346 33.55 -30.80 40.33
CA ASN A 346 34.12 -30.54 41.66
C ASN A 346 33.22 -30.98 42.83
N ILE A 347 32.67 -32.20 42.74
CA ILE A 347 31.91 -32.81 43.83
C ILE A 347 32.86 -33.11 44.99
N VAL A 348 32.68 -32.40 46.10
CA VAL A 348 33.43 -32.59 47.35
C VAL A 348 32.46 -32.94 48.46
N ALA A 349 32.67 -34.09 49.10
CA ALA A 349 31.96 -34.48 50.31
C ALA A 349 32.85 -34.24 51.52
N THR A 350 32.45 -33.33 52.40
CA THR A 350 33.17 -33.03 53.65
C THR A 350 32.39 -33.62 54.82
N PRO A 351 32.94 -34.62 55.55
CA PRO A 351 32.28 -35.20 56.72
C PRO A 351 32.03 -34.14 57.78
N ALA A 352 30.85 -34.17 58.39
CA ALA A 352 30.56 -33.34 59.55
C ALA A 352 31.23 -33.94 60.82
N PRO A 353 31.49 -33.11 61.85
CA PRO A 353 32.12 -33.57 63.09
C PRO A 353 31.33 -34.63 63.85
N ASP A 354 30.04 -34.79 63.54
CA ASP A 354 29.15 -35.78 64.17
C ASP A 354 29.41 -37.22 63.68
N GLY A 355 30.17 -37.40 62.59
CA GLY A 355 30.45 -38.70 61.97
C GLY A 355 29.21 -39.38 61.35
N LEU A 356 28.08 -38.67 61.29
CA LEU A 356 26.79 -39.17 60.83
C LEU A 356 26.26 -38.40 59.61
N SER A 357 26.82 -37.23 59.31
CA SER A 357 26.44 -36.41 58.15
C SER A 357 27.65 -35.93 57.34
N ALA A 358 27.40 -35.45 56.12
CA ALA A 358 28.41 -34.82 55.28
C ALA A 358 27.78 -33.66 54.48
N VAL A 359 28.55 -32.59 54.27
CA VAL A 359 28.19 -31.52 53.36
C VAL A 359 28.75 -31.87 51.99
N VAL A 360 27.88 -31.98 51.00
CA VAL A 360 28.27 -32.18 49.59
C VAL A 360 28.18 -30.84 48.89
N THR A 361 29.31 -30.36 48.36
CA THR A 361 29.38 -29.17 47.52
C THR A 361 29.76 -29.57 46.10
N TRP A 362 29.26 -28.85 45.11
CA TRP A 362 29.63 -29.03 43.70
C TRP A 362 29.62 -27.67 43.00
N GLN A 363 30.17 -27.64 41.77
CA GLN A 363 30.06 -26.53 40.84
C GLN A 363 29.14 -26.95 39.69
N THR A 364 28.30 -26.02 39.23
CA THR A 364 27.42 -26.18 38.05
C THR A 364 27.80 -25.19 36.98
#